data_AF-A0AAJ6TK56-F1
#
_entry.id   AF-A0AAJ6TK56-F1
#
_cell.length_a   1.000
_cell.length_b   1.000
_cell.length_c   1.000
_cell.angle_alpha   90.00
_cell.angle_beta   90.00
_cell.angle_gamma   90.00
#
_symmetry.space_group_name_H-M   'P 1'
#
loop_
_entity.id
_entity.type
_entity.pdbx_description
1 polymer ?
#
loop_
_entity_poly.entity_id
_entity_poly.type
_entity_poly.pdbx_seq_one_letter_code
_entity_poly.pdbx_strand_id
1 'polypeptide(L)'
;MASSSLSTHYHFISPLSPSSKNNANIKLSSSLFASPISLSSNPNISLQFFDKKHSPLLSTAPRRLSVIAMAPPKPGGKAKKVIGLIKLALEAGKATPAPPVGPALGSKGVNIMAFCKDYNARTADKAGYVIPVEITVYDDKSFTFILKTPPASVLLIKAAGVEKGSKDPKMEKVGKVTIDQLRTIATEKLPDLNCTTIESAMRIIAGTAANMGIDVDPPILEPKKKVVL
;
A
#
# COMPACT_ATOMS: atom_id res chain seq x y z
N MET A 1 44.79 -33.29 37.97
CA MET A 1 43.48 -33.56 38.61
C MET A 1 42.41 -33.16 37.60
N ALA A 2 41.97 -34.11 36.77
CA ALA A 2 40.69 -34.84 36.88
C ALA A 2 39.48 -33.96 36.45
N SER A 3 38.95 -34.14 35.23
CA SER A 3 37.80 -35.01 34.86
C SER A 3 36.46 -34.47 35.40
N SER A 4 35.44 -34.13 34.61
CA SER A 4 34.34 -35.00 34.10
C SER A 4 33.09 -34.08 33.94
N SER A 5 32.30 -34.05 32.86
CA SER A 5 31.35 -35.01 32.25
C SER A 5 29.90 -34.97 32.81
N LEU A 6 28.94 -35.29 31.93
CA LEU A 6 27.48 -35.55 32.04
C LEU A 6 26.54 -34.31 31.96
N SER A 7 25.63 -34.15 30.98
CA SER A 7 24.64 -35.00 30.27
C SER A 7 23.33 -35.25 31.01
N THR A 8 22.22 -35.29 30.22
CA THR A 8 20.85 -35.78 30.47
C THR A 8 19.91 -34.78 31.18
N HIS A 9 18.69 -34.45 30.72
CA HIS A 9 17.60 -35.35 30.36
C HIS A 9 16.50 -34.69 29.50
N TYR A 10 16.00 -35.44 28.51
CA TYR A 10 14.72 -35.23 27.82
C TYR A 10 13.55 -35.77 28.66
N HIS A 11 12.40 -35.09 28.60
CA HIS A 11 11.02 -35.60 28.76
C HIS A 11 10.12 -34.61 27.99
N PHE A 12 9.57 -34.92 26.81
CA PHE A 12 8.42 -35.79 26.50
C PHE A 12 7.18 -35.48 27.36
N ILE A 13 6.16 -34.84 26.75
CA ILE A 13 4.73 -35.19 26.79
C ILE A 13 3.97 -34.27 25.82
N SER A 14 3.23 -34.87 24.90
CA SER A 14 2.24 -34.25 23.99
C SER A 14 0.81 -34.47 24.55
N PRO A 15 -0.26 -34.25 23.77
CA PRO A 15 -1.28 -33.23 23.99
C PRO A 15 -2.60 -33.76 24.60
N LEU A 16 -3.44 -32.88 25.14
CA LEU A 16 -4.85 -33.21 25.39
C LEU A 16 -5.79 -32.10 24.93
N SER A 17 -6.53 -32.40 23.86
CA SER A 17 -7.93 -31.98 23.69
C SER A 17 -8.84 -32.79 24.60
N PRO A 18 -10.04 -32.28 24.93
CA PRO A 18 -11.21 -33.15 24.83
C PRO A 18 -12.39 -32.52 24.09
N SER A 19 -13.23 -33.46 23.65
CA SER A 19 -14.32 -33.43 22.69
C SER A 19 -15.68 -33.05 23.31
N SER A 20 -16.53 -32.43 22.47
CA SER A 20 -17.97 -32.71 22.22
C SER A 20 -18.95 -33.00 23.37
N LYS A 21 -20.11 -32.30 23.34
CA LYS A 21 -21.47 -32.88 23.21
C LYS A 21 -22.58 -31.80 23.15
N ASN A 22 -23.40 -31.88 22.09
CA ASN A 22 -24.90 -31.86 21.99
C ASN A 22 -25.69 -30.94 22.95
N ASN A 23 -26.84 -30.31 22.63
CA ASN A 23 -27.95 -30.72 21.77
C ASN A 23 -29.03 -29.60 21.65
N ALA A 24 -29.74 -29.58 20.52
CA ALA A 24 -31.13 -29.18 20.22
C ALA A 24 -31.97 -28.18 21.06
N ASN A 25 -32.63 -27.30 20.28
CA ASN A 25 -34.04 -26.81 20.37
C ASN A 25 -34.52 -26.05 21.61
N ILE A 26 -34.75 -24.73 21.46
CA ILE A 26 -35.98 -24.08 21.95
C ILE A 26 -36.51 -23.10 20.90
N LYS A 27 -37.79 -23.32 20.59
CA LYS A 27 -38.74 -22.64 19.72
C LYS A 27 -39.56 -21.69 20.61
N LEU A 28 -39.79 -20.42 20.21
CA LEU A 28 -41.02 -19.61 20.45
C LEU A 28 -40.75 -18.13 20.09
N SER A 29 -41.42 -17.62 19.04
CA SER A 29 -42.61 -16.74 19.09
C SER A 29 -42.24 -15.25 19.02
N SER A 30 -42.61 -14.56 17.93
CA SER A 30 -43.83 -13.73 17.78
C SER A 30 -43.49 -12.24 17.88
N SER A 31 -43.54 -11.50 16.78
CA SER A 31 -44.54 -10.44 16.55
C SER A 31 -44.25 -9.89 15.15
N LEU A 32 -45.13 -10.04 14.15
CA LEU A 32 -46.32 -9.22 13.92
C LEU A 32 -46.05 -7.73 14.14
N PHE A 33 -45.77 -6.99 13.06
CA PHE A 33 -46.42 -5.73 12.73
C PHE A 33 -46.06 -5.36 11.28
N ALA A 34 -46.98 -5.67 10.37
CA ALA A 34 -47.03 -5.10 9.04
C ALA A 34 -47.87 -3.81 9.10
N SER A 35 -47.35 -2.72 8.55
CA SER A 35 -48.07 -1.46 8.39
C SER A 35 -48.10 -1.09 6.90
N PRO A 36 -49.26 -0.93 6.27
CA PRO A 36 -49.38 -0.31 4.96
C PRO A 36 -49.90 1.12 5.10
N ILE A 37 -49.18 2.11 4.54
CA ILE A 37 -49.67 3.50 4.38
C ILE A 37 -49.26 3.93 2.98
N SER A 38 -50.16 3.76 2.01
CA SER A 38 -51.11 4.76 1.48
C SER A 38 -50.49 5.59 0.34
N LEU A 39 -50.79 5.15 -0.89
CA LEU A 39 -50.46 5.81 -2.15
C LEU A 39 -51.63 6.75 -2.50
N SER A 40 -51.45 8.05 -2.29
CA SER A 40 -52.47 9.07 -2.59
C SER A 40 -52.18 9.73 -3.94
N SER A 41 -53.09 9.51 -4.88
CA SER A 41 -53.25 10.17 -6.17
C SER A 41 -53.82 11.59 -6.03
N ASN A 42 -53.32 12.56 -6.81
CA ASN A 42 -54.16 13.62 -7.37
C ASN A 42 -53.56 14.19 -8.67
N PRO A 43 -54.38 14.42 -9.72
CA PRO A 43 -53.96 14.96 -11.01
C PRO A 43 -54.27 16.45 -11.19
N ASN A 44 -53.71 17.04 -12.25
CA ASN A 44 -54.07 18.29 -12.94
C ASN A 44 -53.69 19.64 -12.33
N ILE A 45 -53.03 20.47 -13.17
CA ILE A 45 -53.23 21.90 -13.50
C ILE A 45 -51.96 22.32 -14.28
N SER A 46 -51.95 22.22 -15.61
CA SER A 46 -52.34 23.22 -16.63
C SER A 46 -51.23 24.20 -17.03
N LEU A 47 -50.83 24.08 -18.30
CA LEU A 47 -50.01 24.97 -19.14
C LEU A 47 -50.69 26.33 -19.42
N GLN A 48 -49.92 27.42 -19.42
CA GLN A 48 -50.11 28.67 -20.18
C GLN A 48 -48.71 29.34 -20.28
N PHE A 49 -47.91 29.29 -21.35
CA PHE A 49 -47.99 29.94 -22.67
C PHE A 49 -47.84 31.48 -22.73
N PHE A 50 -46.97 31.91 -23.67
CA PHE A 50 -46.85 33.19 -24.40
C PHE A 50 -45.81 34.27 -24.02
N ASP A 51 -44.79 34.32 -24.89
CA ASP A 51 -44.06 35.44 -25.52
C ASP A 51 -44.28 36.90 -25.07
N LYS A 52 -43.17 37.68 -25.02
CA LYS A 52 -42.92 38.75 -26.03
C LYS A 52 -41.50 39.33 -26.02
N LYS A 53 -41.00 39.53 -27.25
CA LYS A 53 -39.80 40.24 -27.74
C LYS A 53 -39.62 41.67 -27.19
N HIS A 54 -38.36 42.14 -27.08
CA HIS A 54 -37.76 43.13 -28.00
C HIS A 54 -36.30 43.50 -27.64
N SER A 55 -35.43 43.49 -28.65
CA SER A 55 -34.19 44.27 -28.74
C SER A 55 -34.45 45.59 -29.51
N PRO A 56 -33.55 46.59 -29.40
CA PRO A 56 -32.66 46.84 -30.55
C PRO A 56 -31.21 47.28 -30.18
N LEU A 57 -30.43 47.55 -31.24
CA LEU A 57 -29.00 47.35 -31.47
C LEU A 57 -28.05 48.54 -31.21
N LEU A 58 -26.76 48.17 -31.13
CA LEU A 58 -25.51 48.79 -31.65
C LEU A 58 -24.87 50.03 -30.97
N SER A 59 -23.64 49.83 -30.48
CA SER A 59 -22.55 50.81 -30.59
C SER A 59 -21.19 50.12 -30.68
N THR A 60 -20.35 50.68 -31.54
CA THR A 60 -19.15 50.13 -32.19
C THR A 60 -17.88 50.40 -31.38
N ALA A 61 -17.08 49.36 -31.09
CA ALA A 61 -15.60 49.42 -31.04
C ALA A 61 -14.99 48.02 -30.71
N PRO A 62 -14.06 47.48 -31.52
CA PRO A 62 -13.37 46.23 -31.19
C PRO A 62 -12.16 46.53 -30.29
N ARG A 63 -12.32 46.41 -28.96
CA ARG A 63 -11.14 46.22 -28.10
C ARG A 63 -10.71 44.76 -28.20
N ARG A 64 -9.62 44.53 -28.92
CA ARG A 64 -8.85 43.28 -28.93
C ARG A 64 -8.36 42.98 -27.52
N LEU A 65 -9.18 42.32 -26.72
CA LEU A 65 -8.75 41.76 -25.44
C LEU A 65 -7.87 40.56 -25.76
N SER A 66 -6.56 40.71 -25.58
CA SER A 66 -5.65 39.57 -25.48
C SER A 66 -6.15 38.67 -24.37
N VAL A 67 -6.57 37.46 -24.72
CA VAL A 67 -6.77 36.35 -23.77
C VAL A 67 -5.37 36.02 -23.25
N ILE A 68 -4.98 36.65 -22.15
CA ILE A 68 -3.87 36.18 -21.34
C ILE A 68 -4.37 34.87 -20.74
N ALA A 69 -3.72 33.77 -21.11
CA ALA A 69 -4.00 32.44 -20.61
C ALA A 69 -4.17 32.48 -19.09
N MET A 70 -5.40 32.25 -18.64
CA MET A 70 -5.72 32.12 -17.23
C MET A 70 -5.10 30.82 -16.75
N ALA A 71 -3.93 30.91 -16.11
CA ALA A 71 -3.35 29.78 -15.41
C ALA A 71 -4.42 29.21 -14.45
N PRO A 72 -4.66 27.89 -14.46
CA PRO A 72 -5.66 27.31 -13.57
C PRO A 72 -5.34 27.72 -12.12
N PRO A 73 -6.35 28.15 -11.34
CA PRO A 73 -6.13 28.56 -9.96
C PRO A 73 -5.47 27.40 -9.21
N LYS A 74 -4.27 27.66 -8.65
CA LYS A 74 -3.60 26.70 -7.75
C LYS A 74 -4.61 26.28 -6.69
N PRO A 75 -4.82 24.97 -6.45
CA PRO A 75 -5.81 24.51 -5.48
C PRO A 75 -5.52 25.13 -4.11
N GLY A 76 -6.35 26.10 -3.72
CA GLY A 76 -6.23 26.92 -2.52
C GLY A 76 -6.62 26.19 -1.25
N GLY A 77 -6.00 25.03 -1.00
CA GLY A 77 -6.00 24.43 0.33
C GLY A 77 -4.93 25.12 1.19
N LYS A 78 -5.29 25.59 2.39
CA LYS A 78 -4.29 25.97 3.40
C LYS A 78 -3.36 24.77 3.61
N ALA A 79 -2.05 24.95 3.43
CA ALA A 79 -1.08 23.89 3.66
C ALA A 79 -1.20 23.44 5.11
N LYS A 80 -1.76 22.24 5.32
CA LYS A 80 -1.88 21.66 6.66
C LYS A 80 -0.47 21.49 7.21
N LYS A 81 -0.20 22.08 8.37
CA LYS A 81 1.09 21.97 9.02
C LYS A 81 1.30 20.52 9.48
N VAL A 82 2.48 19.99 9.15
CA VAL A 82 2.88 18.61 9.42
C VAL A 82 3.49 18.54 10.81
N ILE A 83 2.91 17.74 11.71
CA ILE A 83 3.44 17.47 13.05
C ILE A 83 4.63 16.51 12.95
N GLY A 84 4.53 15.50 12.09
CA GLY A 84 5.57 14.48 11.97
C GLY A 84 5.31 13.45 10.87
N LEU A 85 6.39 12.75 10.54
CA LEU A 85 6.42 11.65 9.58
C LEU A 85 6.75 10.36 10.33
N ILE A 86 5.97 9.31 10.10
CA ILE A 86 6.15 7.98 10.69
C ILE A 86 6.34 6.98 9.56
N LYS A 87 7.37 6.14 9.64
CA LYS A 87 7.63 5.09 8.66
C LYS A 87 7.45 3.74 9.33
N LEU A 88 6.56 2.91 8.79
CA LEU A 88 6.29 1.56 9.28
C LEU A 88 6.43 0.56 8.15
N ALA A 89 6.75 -0.69 8.48
CA ALA A 89 6.75 -1.81 7.54
C ALA A 89 5.73 -2.84 8.02
N LEU A 90 4.69 -3.08 7.23
CA LEU A 90 3.57 -3.93 7.62
C LEU A 90 3.27 -4.97 6.53
N GLU A 91 2.79 -6.14 6.94
CA GLU A 91 2.31 -7.15 6.00
C GLU A 91 1.03 -6.68 5.31
N ALA A 92 0.99 -6.81 4.00
CA ALA A 92 -0.16 -6.49 3.17
C ALA A 92 -1.40 -7.30 3.58
N GLY A 93 -2.54 -6.62 3.74
CA GLY A 93 -3.81 -7.23 4.13
C GLY A 93 -3.91 -7.74 5.58
N LYS A 94 -2.85 -7.60 6.39
CA LYS A 94 -2.79 -8.11 7.78
C LYS A 94 -2.44 -7.04 8.81
N ALA A 95 -2.73 -5.76 8.53
CA ALA A 95 -2.54 -4.71 9.52
C ALA A 95 -3.52 -4.90 10.70
N THR A 96 -2.97 -5.07 11.90
CA THR A 96 -3.71 -5.15 13.16
C THR A 96 -3.21 -4.08 14.12
N PRO A 97 -4.06 -3.59 15.05
CA PRO A 97 -3.69 -2.57 16.04
C PRO A 97 -2.72 -3.08 17.14
N ALA A 98 -2.05 -4.21 16.90
CA ALA A 98 -1.16 -4.88 17.83
C ALA A 98 0.08 -4.02 18.22
N PRO A 99 0.89 -4.47 19.20
CA PRO A 99 1.99 -3.69 19.78
C PRO A 99 3.04 -3.05 18.85
N PRO A 100 3.29 -3.48 17.60
CA PRO A 100 4.19 -2.71 16.71
C PRO A 100 3.55 -1.45 16.12
N VAL A 101 2.23 -1.47 15.85
CA VAL A 101 1.51 -0.36 15.19
C VAL A 101 0.93 0.60 16.23
N GLY A 102 0.38 0.05 17.31
CA GLY A 102 -0.33 0.81 18.34
C GLY A 102 0.50 1.91 19.00
N PRO A 103 1.67 1.62 19.58
CA PRO A 103 2.55 2.62 20.19
C PRO A 103 3.10 3.64 19.19
N ALA A 104 3.49 3.19 17.99
CA ALA A 104 4.08 4.06 16.98
C ALA A 104 3.09 5.13 16.49
N LEU A 105 1.87 4.73 16.14
CA LEU A 105 0.83 5.64 15.64
C LEU A 105 0.07 6.36 16.77
N GLY A 106 -0.15 5.67 17.90
CA GLY A 106 -0.84 6.21 19.07
C GLY A 106 -0.10 7.40 19.68
N SER A 107 1.24 7.38 19.71
CA SER A 107 2.06 8.48 20.23
C SER A 107 1.84 9.82 19.51
N LYS A 108 1.37 9.79 18.26
CA LYS A 108 1.10 10.98 17.42
C LYS A 108 -0.39 11.28 17.25
N GLY A 109 -1.27 10.54 17.94
CA GLY A 109 -2.71 10.80 17.93
C GLY A 109 -3.42 10.39 16.65
N VAL A 110 -2.87 9.45 15.88
CA VAL A 110 -3.46 8.93 14.64
C VAL A 110 -4.57 7.91 14.96
N ASN A 111 -5.66 7.90 14.20
CA ASN A 111 -6.71 6.89 14.33
C ASN A 111 -6.24 5.52 13.79
N ILE A 112 -5.79 4.65 14.70
CA ILE A 112 -5.20 3.34 14.39
C ILE A 112 -6.18 2.44 13.62
N MET A 113 -7.45 2.40 14.04
CA MET A 113 -8.45 1.52 13.42
C MET A 113 -8.77 1.93 11.99
N ALA A 114 -8.91 3.25 11.74
CA ALA A 114 -9.13 3.78 10.41
C ALA A 114 -7.95 3.46 9.48
N PHE A 115 -6.72 3.66 9.98
CA PHE A 115 -5.51 3.31 9.24
C PHE A 115 -5.45 1.82 8.90
N CYS A 116 -5.69 0.92 9.85
CA CYS A 116 -5.64 -0.53 9.58
C CYS A 116 -6.66 -0.94 8.50
N LYS A 117 -7.88 -0.38 8.53
CA LYS A 117 -8.92 -0.68 7.54
C LYS A 117 -8.55 -0.17 6.14
N ASP A 118 -8.12 1.08 6.04
CA ASP A 118 -7.73 1.69 4.76
C ASP A 118 -6.48 1.03 4.17
N TYR A 119 -5.52 0.67 5.02
CA TYR A 119 -4.31 -0.03 4.63
C TYR A 119 -4.63 -1.42 4.07
N ASN A 120 -5.45 -2.21 4.76
CA ASN A 120 -5.83 -3.55 4.30
C ASN A 120 -6.64 -3.50 3.00
N ALA A 121 -7.53 -2.50 2.84
CA ALA A 121 -8.28 -2.32 1.60
C ALA A 121 -7.38 -1.99 0.40
N ARG A 122 -6.38 -1.12 0.57
CA ARG A 122 -5.44 -0.75 -0.51
C ARG A 122 -4.35 -1.78 -0.79
N THR A 123 -4.06 -2.68 0.16
CA THR A 123 -3.00 -3.69 0.03
C THR A 123 -3.53 -5.10 -0.24
N ALA A 124 -4.86 -5.26 -0.41
CA ALA A 124 -5.49 -6.54 -0.70
C ALA A 124 -4.90 -7.24 -1.94
N ASP A 125 -4.54 -6.47 -2.98
CA ASP A 125 -3.99 -6.99 -4.23
C ASP A 125 -2.58 -7.59 -4.09
N LYS A 126 -1.84 -7.20 -3.03
CA LYS A 126 -0.44 -7.57 -2.81
C LYS A 126 -0.27 -8.40 -1.54
N ALA A 127 -1.26 -9.23 -1.22
CA ALA A 127 -1.24 -10.08 -0.04
C ALA A 127 0.04 -10.93 0.06
N GLY A 128 0.63 -11.00 1.26
CA GLY A 128 1.86 -11.77 1.51
C GLY A 128 3.17 -11.05 1.17
N TYR A 129 3.14 -9.74 0.89
CA TYR A 129 4.33 -8.89 0.86
C TYR A 129 4.37 -7.95 2.07
N VAL A 130 5.58 -7.61 2.53
CA VAL A 130 5.77 -6.52 3.50
C VAL A 130 5.86 -5.20 2.72
N ILE A 131 4.90 -4.32 2.96
CA ILE A 131 4.81 -3.02 2.30
C ILE A 131 5.22 -1.92 3.29
N PRO A 132 6.26 -1.14 2.96
CA PRO A 132 6.59 0.04 3.75
C PRO A 132 5.57 1.14 3.47
N VAL A 133 5.16 1.82 4.54
CA VAL A 133 4.18 2.90 4.51
C VAL A 133 4.76 4.12 5.20
N GLU A 134 4.59 5.27 4.56
CA GLU A 134 4.96 6.57 5.10
C GLU A 134 3.68 7.33 5.46
N ILE A 135 3.55 7.68 6.74
CA ILE A 135 2.37 8.29 7.32
C ILE A 135 2.75 9.71 7.74
N THR A 136 2.06 10.68 7.14
CA THR A 136 2.17 12.09 7.47
C THR A 136 1.04 12.46 8.39
N VAL A 137 1.38 12.98 9.57
CA VAL A 137 0.41 13.43 10.58
C VAL A 137 0.35 14.96 10.57
N TYR A 138 -0.87 15.49 10.53
CA TYR A 138 -1.14 16.92 10.53
C TYR A 138 -1.64 17.42 11.88
N ASP A 139 -1.57 18.74 12.10
CA ASP A 139 -1.95 19.42 13.36
C ASP A 139 -3.39 19.11 13.83
N ASP A 140 -4.29 18.81 12.90
CA ASP A 140 -5.70 18.47 13.14
C ASP A 140 -5.92 16.98 13.49
N LYS A 141 -4.84 16.22 13.75
CA LYS A 141 -4.85 14.76 13.95
C LYS A 141 -5.33 13.98 12.72
N SER A 142 -5.53 14.65 11.59
CA SER A 142 -5.72 13.96 10.32
C SER A 142 -4.39 13.38 9.86
N PHE A 143 -4.47 12.29 9.10
CA PHE A 143 -3.29 11.63 8.56
C PHE A 143 -3.50 11.33 7.09
N THR A 144 -2.41 11.39 6.33
CA THR A 144 -2.34 10.87 4.97
C THR A 144 -1.22 9.85 4.94
N PHE A 145 -1.41 8.76 4.22
CA PHE A 145 -0.38 7.75 4.07
C PHE A 145 -0.14 7.42 2.60
N ILE A 146 1.13 7.20 2.28
CA ILE A 146 1.59 6.81 0.96
C ILE A 146 2.14 5.39 1.10
N LEU A 147 1.56 4.47 0.33
CA LEU A 147 2.06 3.11 0.22
C LEU A 147 3.23 3.12 -0.75
N LYS A 148 4.36 2.59 -0.30
CA LYS A 148 5.48 2.30 -1.18
C LYS A 148 5.35 0.88 -1.72
N THR A 149 6.14 0.57 -2.70
CA THR A 149 6.32 -0.77 -3.24
C THR A 149 7.12 -1.63 -2.25
N PRO A 150 6.91 -2.95 -2.26
CA PRO A 150 7.65 -3.85 -1.40
C PRO A 150 9.18 -3.74 -1.65
N PRO A 151 9.99 -4.10 -0.64
CA PRO A 151 11.44 -4.04 -0.75
C PRO A 151 11.92 -4.94 -1.88
N ALA A 152 12.87 -4.44 -2.69
CA ALA A 152 13.40 -5.17 -3.84
C ALA A 152 13.99 -6.53 -3.43
N SER A 153 14.55 -6.62 -2.22
CA SER A 153 15.05 -7.87 -1.64
C SER A 153 13.99 -8.97 -1.59
N VAL A 154 12.77 -8.66 -1.10
CA VAL A 154 11.70 -9.66 -0.99
C VAL A 154 11.16 -10.05 -2.36
N LEU A 155 11.09 -9.10 -3.30
CA LEU A 155 10.68 -9.39 -4.68
C LEU A 155 11.67 -10.33 -5.38
N LEU A 156 12.96 -10.07 -5.21
CA LEU A 156 14.04 -10.88 -5.80
C LEU A 156 14.14 -12.27 -5.16
N ILE A 157 13.98 -12.38 -3.85
CA ILE A 157 13.94 -13.66 -3.12
C ILE A 157 12.79 -14.54 -3.64
N LYS A 158 11.60 -13.96 -3.84
CA LYS A 158 10.46 -14.68 -4.43
C LYS A 158 10.68 -15.04 -5.90
N ALA A 159 11.28 -14.15 -6.70
CA ALA A 159 11.57 -14.42 -8.11
C ALA A 159 12.64 -15.51 -8.31
N ALA A 160 13.64 -15.55 -7.42
CA ALA A 160 14.69 -16.57 -7.41
C ALA A 160 14.26 -17.88 -6.73
N GLY A 161 13.12 -17.91 -6.02
CA GLY A 161 12.66 -19.09 -5.29
C GLY A 161 13.51 -19.46 -4.08
N VAL A 162 14.22 -18.50 -3.49
CA VAL A 162 15.10 -18.71 -2.33
C VAL A 162 14.39 -18.20 -1.07
N GLU A 163 14.71 -18.71 0.13
CA GLU A 163 14.12 -18.20 1.38
C GLU A 163 14.93 -17.06 2.01
N LYS A 164 16.26 -17.08 1.86
CA LYS A 164 17.19 -16.13 2.47
C LYS A 164 18.28 -15.72 1.48
N GLY A 165 18.77 -14.49 1.59
CA GLY A 165 19.93 -14.02 0.84
C GLY A 165 21.23 -14.70 1.30
N SER A 166 22.27 -14.57 0.47
CA SER A 166 23.62 -15.05 0.79
C SER A 166 24.22 -14.32 2.00
N LYS A 167 24.97 -15.05 2.82
CA LYS A 167 25.77 -14.46 3.90
C LYS A 167 26.98 -13.71 3.33
N ASP A 168 27.58 -14.25 2.26
CA ASP A 168 28.73 -13.69 1.56
C ASP A 168 28.44 -13.52 0.06
N PRO A 169 27.80 -12.42 -0.36
CA PRO A 169 27.26 -12.21 -1.72
C PRO A 169 28.28 -12.33 -2.87
N LYS A 170 29.57 -12.13 -2.57
CA LYS A 170 30.66 -12.22 -3.55
C LYS A 170 31.18 -13.64 -3.73
N MET A 171 31.08 -14.48 -2.71
CA MET A 171 31.64 -15.84 -2.68
C MET A 171 30.54 -16.87 -2.92
N GLU A 172 29.40 -16.73 -2.25
CA GLU A 172 28.29 -17.68 -2.29
C GLU A 172 27.11 -17.08 -3.06
N LYS A 173 26.76 -17.74 -4.16
CA LYS A 173 25.61 -17.40 -5.00
C LYS A 173 24.45 -18.31 -4.65
N VAL A 174 23.33 -17.71 -4.26
CA VAL A 174 22.16 -18.43 -3.72
C VAL A 174 21.03 -18.59 -4.72
N GLY A 175 21.10 -17.92 -5.87
CA GLY A 175 20.06 -18.04 -6.90
C GLY A 175 20.39 -17.25 -8.16
N LYS A 176 19.52 -17.38 -9.16
CA LYS A 176 19.60 -16.70 -10.45
C LYS A 176 18.26 -16.10 -10.82
N VAL A 177 18.26 -14.93 -11.47
CA VAL A 177 17.06 -14.29 -12.01
C VAL A 177 17.27 -13.91 -13.47
N THR A 178 16.20 -14.01 -14.26
CA THR A 178 16.21 -13.62 -15.67
C THR A 178 15.95 -12.12 -15.84
N ILE A 179 16.33 -11.57 -16.99
CA ILE A 179 16.07 -10.17 -17.33
C ILE A 179 14.57 -9.85 -17.32
N ASP A 180 13.71 -10.77 -17.75
CA ASP A 180 12.26 -10.54 -17.81
C ASP A 180 11.65 -10.38 -16.41
N GLN A 181 12.13 -11.19 -15.45
CA GLN A 181 11.75 -11.07 -14.04
C GLN A 181 12.24 -9.73 -13.46
N LEU A 182 13.48 -9.34 -13.76
CA LEU A 182 14.01 -8.04 -13.36
C LEU A 182 13.21 -6.87 -13.94
N ARG A 183 12.82 -6.95 -15.21
CA ARG A 183 12.03 -5.91 -15.87
C ARG A 183 10.65 -5.78 -15.23
N THR A 184 10.03 -6.90 -14.87
CA THR A 184 8.74 -6.92 -14.17
C THR A 184 8.86 -6.25 -12.81
N ILE A 185 9.85 -6.66 -12.00
CA ILE A 185 10.14 -6.07 -10.69
C ILE A 185 10.46 -4.57 -10.80
N ALA A 186 11.26 -4.18 -11.81
CA ALA A 186 11.62 -2.79 -12.05
C ALA A 186 10.40 -1.94 -12.42
N THR A 187 9.46 -2.49 -13.22
CA THR A 187 8.22 -1.81 -13.61
C THR A 187 7.30 -1.62 -12.41
N GLU A 188 7.14 -2.66 -11.58
CA GLU A 188 6.36 -2.57 -10.33
C GLU A 188 6.95 -1.56 -9.35
N LYS A 189 8.29 -1.46 -9.29
CA LYS A 189 9.02 -0.58 -8.37
C LYS A 189 9.25 0.84 -8.91
N LEU A 190 9.04 1.06 -10.20
CA LEU A 190 9.24 2.34 -10.89
C LEU A 190 8.64 3.57 -10.19
N PRO A 191 7.40 3.55 -9.63
CA PRO A 191 6.83 4.74 -8.98
C PRO A 191 7.59 5.20 -7.73
N ASP A 192 8.41 4.34 -7.13
CA ASP A 192 9.23 4.69 -5.97
C ASP A 192 10.69 5.02 -6.31
N LEU A 193 11.12 4.75 -7.54
CA LEU A 193 12.49 4.97 -7.97
C LEU A 193 12.64 6.33 -8.61
N ASN A 194 13.74 7.02 -8.30
CA ASN A 194 14.09 8.31 -8.89
C ASN A 194 14.77 8.15 -10.26
N CYS A 195 14.29 7.26 -11.13
CA CYS A 195 14.88 6.98 -12.44
C CYS A 195 13.94 7.34 -13.59
N THR A 196 14.51 7.84 -14.68
CA THR A 196 13.76 8.25 -15.89
C THR A 196 13.55 7.11 -16.88
N THR A 197 14.45 6.13 -16.93
CA THR A 197 14.39 5.00 -17.87
C THR A 197 14.26 3.65 -17.15
N ILE A 198 13.62 2.69 -17.82
CA ILE A 198 13.44 1.33 -17.31
C ILE A 198 14.79 0.62 -17.16
N GLU A 199 15.76 0.89 -18.05
CA GLU A 199 17.10 0.32 -17.97
C GLU A 199 17.85 0.76 -16.71
N SER A 200 17.70 2.04 -16.32
CA SER A 200 18.24 2.53 -15.04
C SER A 200 17.57 1.84 -13.85
N ALA A 201 16.25 1.64 -13.89
CA ALA A 201 15.54 0.88 -12.87
C ALA A 201 16.09 -0.55 -12.77
N MET A 202 16.25 -1.25 -13.91
CA MET A 202 16.79 -2.60 -13.96
C MET A 202 18.21 -2.68 -13.38
N ARG A 203 19.07 -1.71 -13.65
CA ARG A 203 20.43 -1.63 -13.04
C ARG A 203 20.38 -1.48 -11.52
N ILE A 204 19.45 -0.68 -10.98
CA ILE A 204 19.26 -0.51 -9.53
C ILE A 204 18.84 -1.85 -8.89
N ILE A 205 17.88 -2.55 -9.50
CA ILE A 205 17.42 -3.86 -9.00
C ILE A 205 18.53 -4.91 -9.13
N ALA A 206 19.26 -4.93 -10.25
CA ALA A 206 20.40 -5.83 -10.45
C ALA A 206 21.49 -5.62 -9.39
N GLY A 207 21.75 -4.36 -8.99
CA GLY A 207 22.68 -4.06 -7.89
C GLY A 207 22.21 -4.63 -6.56
N THR A 208 20.90 -4.62 -6.31
CA THR A 208 20.31 -5.24 -5.12
C THR A 208 20.43 -6.77 -5.17
N ALA A 209 20.20 -7.38 -6.33
CA ALA A 209 20.39 -8.83 -6.52
C ALA A 209 21.85 -9.24 -6.24
N ALA A 210 22.81 -8.50 -6.79
CA ALA A 210 24.23 -8.74 -6.54
C ALA A 210 24.61 -8.62 -5.06
N ASN A 211 24.03 -7.66 -4.33
CA ASN A 211 24.24 -7.50 -2.89
C ASN A 211 23.63 -8.64 -2.04
N MET A 212 22.72 -9.44 -2.61
CA MET A 212 22.14 -10.62 -1.95
C MET A 212 22.76 -11.94 -2.41
N GLY A 213 23.73 -11.90 -3.33
CA GLY A 213 24.31 -13.10 -3.94
C GLY A 213 23.38 -13.78 -4.94
N ILE A 214 22.49 -13.02 -5.59
CA ILE A 214 21.66 -13.51 -6.70
C ILE A 214 22.29 -13.03 -8.00
N ASP A 215 22.57 -13.97 -8.90
CA ASP A 215 23.13 -13.66 -10.22
C ASP A 215 22.04 -13.31 -11.23
N VAL A 216 22.39 -12.47 -12.19
CA VAL A 216 21.49 -11.96 -13.23
C VAL A 216 21.99 -12.43 -14.58
N ASP A 217 21.15 -13.15 -15.32
CA ASP A 217 21.48 -13.68 -16.63
C ASP A 217 20.59 -13.03 -17.73
N PRO A 218 21.17 -12.39 -18.77
CA PRO A 218 22.57 -11.95 -18.91
C PRO A 218 22.95 -10.76 -17.99
N PRO A 219 24.25 -10.58 -17.70
CA PRO A 219 24.73 -9.56 -16.77
C PRO A 219 24.54 -8.14 -17.34
N ILE A 220 23.75 -7.32 -16.64
CA ILE A 220 23.52 -5.90 -16.99
C ILE A 220 24.59 -4.99 -16.37
N LEU A 221 25.21 -5.43 -15.28
CA LEU A 221 26.24 -4.68 -14.56
C LEU A 221 27.62 -5.11 -15.05
N GLU A 222 28.38 -4.18 -15.61
CA GLU A 222 29.79 -4.42 -15.90
C GLU A 222 30.55 -4.55 -14.57
N PRO A 223 31.28 -5.66 -14.35
CA PRO A 223 32.11 -5.81 -13.17
C PRO A 223 33.23 -4.77 -13.23
N LYS A 224 33.33 -3.91 -12.21
CA LYS A 224 34.47 -2.99 -12.07
C LYS A 224 35.76 -3.82 -11.92
N LYS A 225 36.50 -3.98 -13.01
CA LYS A 225 37.84 -4.58 -12.98
C LYS A 225 38.73 -3.62 -12.20
N LYS A 226 39.17 -4.02 -11.00
CA LYS A 226 40.22 -3.28 -10.30
C LYS A 226 41.48 -3.39 -11.15
N VAL A 227 41.87 -2.30 -11.80
CA VAL A 227 43.20 -2.18 -12.38
C VAL A 227 44.15 -2.14 -11.18
N VAL A 228 44.84 -3.24 -10.94
CA VAL A 228 45.93 -3.29 -9.98
C VAL A 228 47.05 -2.47 -10.63
N LEU A 229 47.33 -1.30 -10.06
CA LEU A 229 48.49 -0.47 -10.41
C LEU A 229 49.74 -1.04 -9.73
#